data_AF-A0A842MM23-F1
#
_entry.id   AF-A0A842MM23-F1
#
_cell.length_a   1.000
_cell.length_b   1.000
_cell.length_c   1.000
_cell.angle_alpha   90.00
_cell.angle_beta   90.00
_cell.angle_gamma   90.00
#
_symmetry.space_group_name_H-M   'P 1'
#
loop_
_entity.id
_entity.type
_entity.pdbx_description
1 polymer ?
#
loop_
_entity_poly.entity_id
_entity_poly.type
_entity_poly.pdbx_seq_one_letter_code
_entity_poly.pdbx_strand_id
1 'polypeptide(L)'
;MKKIVVWVVAVMLALQIANFAIAQPRWEERLVNRLRLFYVFSTIINLVLLLALLLIYINSFLKTKSSFMLGLVFFIGVLLVQRFLSFYFPSMPHLFETLALIILLILSLE
;
A
#
# COMPACT_ATOMS: atom_id res chain seq x y z
N MET A 1 -7.38 -2.76 -25.26
CA MET A 1 -7.12 -2.30 -23.87
C MET A 1 -7.35 -3.39 -22.81
N LYS A 2 -8.49 -4.10 -22.78
CA LYS A 2 -8.77 -5.16 -21.77
C LYS A 2 -7.73 -6.30 -21.70
N LYS A 3 -7.20 -6.77 -22.83
CA LYS A 3 -6.22 -7.88 -22.87
C LYS A 3 -4.85 -7.52 -22.29
N ILE A 4 -4.41 -6.28 -22.45
CA ILE A 4 -3.10 -5.80 -21.96
C ILE A 4 -3.12 -5.75 -20.43
N VAL A 5 -4.23 -5.28 -19.85
CA VAL A 5 -4.42 -5.25 -18.39
C VAL A 5 -4.36 -6.67 -17.80
N VAL A 6 -4.97 -7.66 -18.46
CA VAL A 6 -4.93 -9.06 -18.02
C VAL A 6 -3.50 -9.62 -18.05
N TRP A 7 -2.72 -9.32 -19.08
CA TRP A 7 -1.31 -9.75 -19.16
C TRP A 7 -0.44 -9.10 -18.09
N VAL A 8 -0.65 -7.82 -17.79
CA VAL A 8 0.07 -7.12 -16.72
C VAL A 8 -0.24 -7.75 -15.36
N VAL A 9 -1.52 -8.03 -15.08
CA VAL A 9 -1.93 -8.69 -13.83
C VAL A 9 -1.37 -10.11 -13.71
N ALA A 10 -1.35 -10.88 -14.80
CA ALA A 10 -0.80 -12.23 -14.81
C ALA A 10 0.72 -12.26 -14.56
N VAL A 11 1.48 -11.36 -15.19
CA VAL A 11 2.92 -11.23 -14.98
C VAL A 11 3.23 -10.81 -13.55
N MET A 12 2.42 -9.94 -12.96
CA MET A 12 2.58 -9.50 -11.57
C MET A 12 2.34 -10.64 -10.57
N LEU A 13 1.31 -11.48 -10.80
CA LEU A 13 1.06 -12.66 -9.97
C LEU A 13 2.22 -13.67 -10.05
N ALA A 14 2.81 -13.87 -11.23
CA ALA A 14 3.95 -14.76 -11.41
C ALA A 14 5.19 -14.27 -10.65
N LEU A 15 5.49 -12.96 -10.70
CA LEU A 15 6.60 -12.35 -9.96
C LEU A 15 6.39 -12.42 -8.43
N GLN A 16 5.15 -12.41 -7.95
CA GLN A 16 4.83 -12.51 -6.52
C GLN A 16 5.09 -13.92 -5.96
N ILE A 17 4.76 -14.97 -6.72
CA ILE A 17 5.01 -16.36 -6.33
C ILE A 17 6.53 -16.63 -6.26
N ALA A 18 7.30 -16.04 -7.18
CA ALA A 18 8.76 -16.18 -7.19
C ALA A 18 9.44 -15.56 -5.95
N ASN A 19 8.96 -14.40 -5.49
CA ASN A 19 9.50 -13.74 -4.29
C ASN A 19 9.14 -14.46 -2.98
N PHE A 20 7.99 -15.15 -2.95
CA PHE A 20 7.56 -15.94 -1.78
C PHE A 20 8.46 -17.16 -1.53
N ALA A 21 9.07 -17.73 -2.57
CA ALA A 21 9.92 -18.93 -2.46
C ALA A 21 11.33 -18.66 -1.89
N ILE A 22 11.79 -17.42 -1.80
CA ILE A 22 13.20 -17.07 -1.49
C ILE A 22 13.42 -16.70 -0.01
N ALA A 23 12.36 -16.59 0.80
CA ALA A 23 12.49 -16.10 2.17
C ALA A 23 12.79 -17.21 3.19
N GLN A 24 14.06 -17.63 3.30
CA GLN A 24 14.53 -18.35 4.50
C GLN A 24 15.85 -17.79 5.04
N PRO A 25 15.81 -16.79 5.93
CA PRO A 25 16.98 -16.32 6.66
C PRO A 25 17.05 -16.96 8.06
N ARG A 26 18.09 -17.78 8.31
CA ARG A 26 18.43 -18.34 9.62
C ARG A 26 19.40 -17.39 10.33
N TRP A 27 18.91 -16.43 11.10
CA TRP A 27 19.75 -15.44 11.81
C TRP A 27 19.44 -15.32 13.31
N GLU A 28 20.47 -14.98 14.07
CA GLU A 28 20.54 -15.01 15.52
C GLU A 28 19.46 -14.19 16.24
N GLU A 29 18.76 -14.83 17.19
CA GLU A 29 17.57 -14.33 17.89
C GLU A 29 17.75 -12.96 18.58
N ARG A 30 18.99 -12.58 18.92
CA ARG A 30 19.27 -11.29 19.59
C ARG A 30 19.18 -10.09 18.65
N LEU A 31 19.59 -10.23 17.39
CA LEU A 31 19.49 -9.17 16.39
C LEU A 31 18.03 -9.02 15.91
N VAL A 32 17.32 -10.14 15.82
CA VAL A 32 15.91 -10.19 15.42
C VAL A 32 15.03 -9.35 16.34
N ASN A 33 15.24 -9.39 17.66
CA ASN A 33 14.43 -8.61 18.60
C ASN A 33 14.65 -7.08 18.50
N ARG A 34 15.89 -6.62 18.28
CA ARG A 34 16.13 -5.17 18.03
C ARG A 34 15.51 -4.74 16.72
N LEU A 35 15.74 -5.50 15.65
CA LEU A 35 15.18 -5.19 14.33
C LEU A 35 13.65 -5.22 14.33
N ARG A 36 13.05 -6.15 15.09
CA ARG A 36 11.58 -6.22 15.28
C ARG A 36 11.04 -4.97 15.97
N LEU A 37 11.71 -4.45 17.00
CA LEU A 37 11.31 -3.19 17.65
C LEU A 37 11.38 -2.00 16.69
N PHE A 38 12.47 -1.88 15.93
CA PHE A 38 12.60 -0.83 14.90
C PHE A 38 11.52 -0.95 13.82
N TYR A 39 11.20 -2.17 13.39
CA TYR A 39 10.16 -2.42 12.40
C TYR A 39 8.76 -2.03 12.89
N VAL A 40 8.41 -2.39 14.12
CA VAL A 40 7.13 -2.00 14.74
C VAL A 40 7.06 -0.49 14.91
N PHE A 41 8.12 0.15 15.40
CA PHE A 41 8.18 1.59 15.57
C PHE A 41 8.02 2.35 14.24
N SER A 42 8.75 1.92 13.20
CA SER A 42 8.60 2.46 11.84
C SER A 42 7.19 2.26 11.30
N THR A 43 6.57 1.12 11.59
CA THR A 43 5.19 0.85 11.15
C THR A 43 4.18 1.77 11.82
N ILE A 44 4.31 2.03 13.13
CA ILE A 44 3.44 2.95 13.86
C ILE A 44 3.58 4.37 13.32
N ILE A 45 4.82 4.85 13.14
CA ILE A 45 5.07 6.20 12.58
C ILE A 45 4.44 6.36 11.20
N ASN A 46 4.65 5.38 10.30
CA ASN A 46 4.06 5.41 8.97
C ASN A 46 2.53 5.44 9.02
N LEU A 47 1.91 4.71 9.95
CA LEU A 47 0.46 4.68 10.11
C LEU A 47 -0.10 6.03 10.60
N VAL A 48 0.59 6.67 11.54
CA VAL A 48 0.24 8.03 12.01
C VAL A 48 0.41 9.05 10.89
N LEU A 49 1.51 9.00 10.14
CA LEU A 49 1.74 9.89 9.00
C LEU A 49 0.64 9.74 7.94
N LEU A 50 0.29 8.51 7.60
CA LEU A 50 -0.72 8.22 6.59
C LEU A 50 -2.11 8.70 7.02
N LEU A 51 -2.45 8.53 8.31
CA LEU A 51 -3.70 9.03 8.89
C LEU A 51 -3.76 10.56 8.88
N ALA A 52 -2.66 11.23 9.25
CA ALA A 52 -2.57 12.69 9.22
C ALA A 52 -2.73 13.22 7.78
N LEU A 53 -2.08 12.57 6.81
CA LEU A 53 -2.21 12.92 5.40
C LEU A 53 -3.67 12.77 4.92
N LEU A 54 -4.32 11.66 5.28
CA LEU A 54 -5.72 11.42 4.93
C LEU A 54 -6.63 12.55 5.42
N LEU A 55 -6.46 13.00 6.66
CA LEU A 55 -7.25 14.09 7.24
C LEU A 55 -7.01 15.42 6.51
N ILE A 56 -5.76 15.74 6.17
CA ILE A 56 -5.42 16.93 5.41
C ILE A 56 -6.09 16.88 4.03
N TYR A 57 -6.00 15.74 3.34
CA TYR A 57 -6.58 15.57 2.01
C TYR A 57 -8.11 15.60 2.03
N ILE A 58 -8.76 15.00 3.03
CA ILE A 58 -10.23 15.11 3.20
C ILE A 58 -10.64 16.57 3.37
N ASN A 59 -9.96 17.31 4.25
CA ASN A 59 -10.27 18.72 4.48
C ASN A 59 -10.04 19.57 3.21
N SER A 60 -8.97 19.27 2.47
CA SER A 60 -8.66 19.96 1.22
C SER A 60 -9.67 19.62 0.11
N PHE A 61 -10.13 18.36 0.03
CA PHE A 61 -11.19 17.91 -0.87
C PHE A 61 -12.51 18.64 -0.59
N LEU A 62 -12.90 18.78 0.68
CA LEU A 62 -14.15 19.48 1.04
C LEU A 62 -14.15 20.94 0.58
N LYS A 63 -12.97 21.59 0.53
CA LYS A 63 -12.82 22.99 0.09
C LYS A 63 -12.75 23.15 -1.43
N THR A 64 -12.02 22.28 -2.12
CA THR A 64 -11.77 22.41 -3.56
C THR A 64 -12.80 21.69 -4.43
N LYS A 65 -13.51 20.68 -3.88
CA LYS A 65 -14.46 19.81 -4.59
C LYS A 65 -13.92 19.21 -5.89
N SER A 66 -12.60 19.05 -5.99
CA SER A 66 -11.95 18.51 -7.17
C SER A 66 -12.03 16.98 -7.17
N SER A 67 -12.40 16.39 -8.32
CA SER A 67 -12.35 14.94 -8.57
C SER A 67 -10.96 14.38 -8.27
N PHE A 68 -9.89 15.08 -8.68
CA PHE A 68 -8.52 14.68 -8.41
C PHE A 68 -8.18 14.53 -6.91
N MET A 69 -8.63 15.49 -6.09
CA MET A 69 -8.48 15.42 -4.63
C MET A 69 -9.25 14.24 -4.03
N LEU A 70 -10.42 13.88 -4.58
CA LEU A 70 -11.17 12.69 -4.17
C LEU A 70 -10.39 11.41 -4.48
N GLY A 71 -9.75 11.35 -5.66
CA GLY A 71 -8.85 10.27 -6.03
C GLY A 71 -7.70 10.10 -5.04
N LEU A 72 -7.07 11.20 -4.61
CA LEU A 72 -6.02 11.20 -3.59
C LEU A 72 -6.52 10.75 -2.21
N VAL A 73 -7.69 11.23 -1.78
CA VAL A 73 -8.32 10.77 -0.53
C VAL A 73 -8.59 9.26 -0.58
N PHE A 74 -9.16 8.78 -1.68
CA PHE A 74 -9.45 7.37 -1.88
C PHE A 74 -8.17 6.53 -1.90
N PHE A 75 -7.14 7.01 -2.59
CA PHE A 75 -5.83 6.37 -2.65
C PHE A 75 -5.21 6.19 -1.26
N ILE A 76 -5.14 7.28 -0.49
CA ILE A 76 -4.59 7.24 0.86
C ILE A 76 -5.45 6.35 1.78
N GLY A 77 -6.77 6.37 1.61
CA GLY A 77 -7.69 5.48 2.33
C GLY A 77 -7.41 3.99 2.05
N VAL A 78 -7.23 3.61 0.79
CA VAL A 78 -6.89 2.23 0.41
C VAL A 78 -5.51 1.82 0.95
N LEU A 79 -4.51 2.71 0.87
CA LEU A 79 -3.19 2.47 1.46
C LEU A 79 -3.29 2.25 2.98
N LEU A 80 -4.19 2.96 3.66
CA LEU A 80 -4.38 2.84 5.10
C LEU A 80 -5.00 1.48 5.46
N VAL A 81 -6.03 1.06 4.74
CA VAL A 81 -6.62 -0.28 4.88
C VAL A 81 -5.59 -1.37 4.59
N GLN A 82 -4.80 -1.23 3.52
CA GLN A 82 -3.72 -2.16 3.21
C GLN A 82 -2.69 -2.21 4.33
N ARG A 83 -2.28 -1.08 4.89
CA ARG A 83 -1.29 -1.05 5.97
C ARG A 83 -1.78 -1.77 7.22
N PHE A 84 -3.06 -1.61 7.56
CA PHE A 84 -3.70 -2.41 8.59
C PHE A 84 -3.72 -3.90 8.23
N LEU A 85 -4.12 -4.26 7.01
CA LEU A 85 -4.16 -5.65 6.55
C LEU A 85 -2.77 -6.30 6.55
N SER A 86 -1.71 -5.62 6.11
CA SER A 86 -0.34 -6.12 6.13
C SER A 86 0.20 -6.33 7.55
N PHE A 87 -0.32 -5.59 8.54
CA PHE A 87 0.04 -5.80 9.94
C PHE A 87 -0.55 -7.12 10.48
N TYR A 88 -1.80 -7.43 10.14
CA TYR A 88 -2.45 -8.69 10.53
C TYR A 88 -2.04 -9.88 9.64
N PHE A 89 -1.82 -9.64 8.36
CA PHE A 89 -1.48 -10.61 7.32
C PHE A 89 -0.21 -10.15 6.57
N PRO A 90 1.00 -10.45 7.09
CA PRO A 90 2.26 -10.00 6.49
C PRO A 90 2.54 -10.61 5.11
N SER A 91 1.85 -11.71 4.77
CA SER A 91 1.92 -12.39 3.48
C SER A 91 0.96 -11.83 2.43
N MET A 92 0.14 -10.82 2.78
CA MET A 92 -0.78 -10.24 1.80
C MET A 92 -0.02 -9.34 0.82
N PRO A 93 -0.05 -9.63 -0.50
CA PRO A 93 0.67 -8.85 -1.49
C PRO A 93 0.14 -7.40 -1.57
N HIS A 94 1.00 -6.48 -2.03
CA HIS A 94 0.70 -5.03 -2.18
C HIS A 94 -0.28 -4.74 -3.35
N LEU A 95 -1.25 -5.63 -3.55
CA LEU A 95 -2.26 -5.53 -4.61
C LEU A 95 -3.18 -4.30 -4.41
N PHE A 96 -3.42 -3.90 -3.17
CA PHE A 96 -4.24 -2.73 -2.87
C PHE A 96 -3.59 -1.42 -3.30
N GLU A 97 -2.27 -1.28 -3.15
CA GLU A 97 -1.49 -0.09 -3.50
C GLU A 97 -1.44 0.09 -5.02
N THR A 98 -1.25 -1.02 -5.74
CA THR A 98 -1.29 -1.01 -7.21
C THR A 98 -2.69 -0.71 -7.75
N LEU A 99 -3.75 -1.29 -7.16
CA LEU A 99 -5.13 -0.93 -7.51
C LEU A 99 -5.41 0.54 -7.23
N ALA A 100 -4.96 1.06 -6.09
CA ALA A 100 -5.12 2.45 -5.73
C ALA A 100 -4.40 3.37 -6.73
N LEU A 101 -3.16 3.04 -7.14
CA LEU A 101 -2.41 3.78 -8.16
C LEU A 101 -3.12 3.77 -9.52
N ILE A 102 -3.68 2.63 -9.93
CA ILE A 102 -4.44 2.50 -11.18
C ILE A 102 -5.68 3.38 -11.13
N ILE A 103 -6.42 3.38 -10.00
CA ILE A 103 -7.60 4.23 -9.83
C ILE A 103 -7.22 5.71 -9.87
N LEU A 104 -6.13 6.11 -9.20
CA LEU A 104 -5.62 7.49 -9.24
C LEU A 104 -5.21 7.91 -10.65
N LEU A 105 -4.55 7.02 -11.37
CA LEU A 105 -4.11 7.25 -12.75
C LEU A 105 -5.32 7.50 -13.66
N ILE A 106 -6.37 6.67 -13.53
CA ILE A 106 -7.61 6.82 -14.30
C ILE A 106 -8.29 8.16 -13.97
N LEU A 107 -8.43 8.48 -12.67
CA LEU A 107 -9.09 9.71 -12.23
C LEU A 107 -8.28 10.99 -12.54
N SER A 108 -6.96 10.88 -12.69
CA SER A 108 -6.09 11.98 -13.09
C SER A 108 -6.09 12.24 -14.59
N LEU A 109 -6.62 11.29 -15.39
CA LEU A 109 -6.68 11.41 -16.85
C LEU A 109 -8.02 12.01 -17.34
N GLU A 110 -8.99 12.15 -16.45
CA GLU A 110 -10.28 12.81 -16.64
C GLU A 110 -10.19 14.30 -16.34
#